data_AF-S7PDK9-F1
#
_entry.id   AF-S7PDK9-F1
#
_cell.length_a   1.000
_cell.length_b   1.000
_cell.length_c   1.000
_cell.angle_alpha   90.00
_cell.angle_beta   90.00
_cell.angle_gamma   90.00
#
_symmetry.space_group_name_H-M   'P 1'
#
loop_
_entity.id
_entity.type
_entity.pdbx_description
1 polymer ?
#
loop_
_entity_poly.entity_id
_entity_poly.type
_entity_poly.pdbx_seq_one_letter_code
_entity_poly.pdbx_strand_id
1 'polypeptide(L)'
;MGATDGDTEAQIKASFQGPLSDRKKGHSFPAPQIFGAEEGEYFLKVLIPSYAAGSIIGKGGQTIVQLQKETGATIKLSKSKDFYPGTTERVCLVQGTAEALNAVHSFIAEKVREIPQAMTKPEVVNILQPQTTMNPDRAKQAKLIVPNSTAGLIIGKGGATVKAVMEQSGAWVQLSQKPEGINLQERVVTVSGEPEQVHKAVSAIVQKVQEDPQSSSCLNISYANKLAAESAKELVEIAVPENLVGAILGKGGKTLVEYQELTGARIQISKKGEFLPGTRNRRVTITGSPAATQAAQYLISQRVTYEQGVRASNPQKVG
;
A
#
# COMPACT_ATOMS: atom_id res chain seq x y z
N MET A 1 10.71 50.33 8.73
CA MET A 1 12.09 50.76 8.44
C MET A 1 12.98 49.70 9.07
N GLY A 2 13.56 48.71 8.39
CA GLY A 2 13.96 48.57 6.99
C GLY A 2 15.48 48.32 6.97
N ALA A 3 15.91 47.04 6.96
CA ALA A 3 17.24 46.51 6.60
C ALA A 3 17.18 44.97 6.75
N THR A 4 16.82 44.19 5.74
CA THR A 4 17.62 43.57 4.65
C THR A 4 18.60 42.47 5.09
N ASP A 5 18.32 41.28 4.55
CA ASP A 5 19.05 40.02 4.55
C ASP A 5 20.48 40.12 3.99
N GLY A 6 21.40 39.25 4.43
CA GLY A 6 22.69 39.11 3.74
C GLY A 6 23.80 38.22 4.33
N ASP A 7 23.79 37.82 5.60
CA ASP A 7 25.05 37.40 6.26
C ASP A 7 25.15 35.96 6.79
N THR A 8 24.31 35.01 6.34
CA THR A 8 24.36 33.62 6.86
C THR A 8 24.76 32.54 5.85
N GLU A 9 25.27 32.90 4.67
CA GLU A 9 25.66 31.92 3.64
C GLU A 9 27.18 31.87 3.32
N ALA A 10 28.01 32.64 4.03
CA ALA A 10 29.44 32.80 3.69
C ALA A 10 30.46 32.03 4.57
N GLN A 11 30.03 31.21 5.54
CA GLN A 11 30.96 30.57 6.51
C GLN A 11 31.22 29.05 6.33
N ILE A 12 30.77 28.40 5.25
CA ILE A 12 30.98 26.95 5.02
C ILE A 12 31.89 26.65 3.82
N LYS A 13 32.73 27.60 3.39
CA LYS A 13 33.70 27.39 2.29
C LYS A 13 35.11 27.86 2.66
N ALA A 14 35.73 27.21 3.64
CA ALA A 14 37.17 27.33 3.87
C ALA A 14 37.69 26.15 4.69
N SER A 15 37.83 24.96 4.08
CA SER A 15 38.68 23.87 4.59
C SER A 15 38.91 22.81 3.52
N PHE A 16 39.52 23.17 2.38
CA PHE A 16 40.10 22.19 1.46
C PHE A 16 41.24 22.83 0.67
N GLN A 17 42.42 22.86 1.28
CA GLN A 17 43.70 22.87 0.57
C GLN A 17 44.84 22.52 1.53
N GLY A 18 45.38 21.32 1.37
CA GLY A 18 46.63 20.85 1.96
C GLY A 18 47.33 19.93 0.96
N PRO A 19 48.67 19.99 0.82
CA PRO A 19 49.36 19.62 -0.41
C PRO A 19 49.75 18.14 -0.52
N LEU A 20 49.98 17.71 -1.76
CA LEU A 20 50.37 16.35 -2.16
C LEU A 20 51.91 16.30 -2.36
N SER A 21 52.64 15.49 -1.58
CA SER A 21 53.93 14.89 -2.01
C SER A 21 54.53 13.89 -1.00
N ASP A 22 54.55 12.62 -1.43
CA ASP A 22 55.60 11.59 -1.35
C ASP A 22 56.27 11.04 -0.05
N ARG A 23 56.05 9.72 0.10
CA ARG A 23 56.97 8.58 0.41
C ARG A 23 57.61 8.37 1.81
N LYS A 24 57.16 7.24 2.39
CA LYS A 24 57.89 5.98 2.73
C LYS A 24 58.12 5.61 4.22
N LYS A 25 57.61 4.40 4.50
CA LYS A 25 58.03 3.34 5.45
C LYS A 25 57.61 3.44 6.94
N GLY A 26 56.40 2.93 7.19
CA GLY A 26 56.08 1.76 8.02
C GLY A 26 56.60 1.71 9.47
N HIS A 27 55.67 1.58 10.42
CA HIS A 27 55.62 0.57 11.49
C HIS A 27 54.13 0.39 11.87
N SER A 28 53.72 -0.86 12.05
CA SER A 28 52.33 -1.33 12.19
C SER A 28 51.70 -0.99 13.54
N PHE A 29 50.56 -0.31 13.51
CA PHE A 29 49.58 -0.32 14.60
C PHE A 29 48.39 -1.20 14.15
N PRO A 30 47.81 -2.03 15.03
CA PRO A 30 46.64 -2.81 14.66
C PRO A 30 45.48 -1.85 14.35
N ALA A 31 44.93 -1.96 13.14
CA ALA A 31 43.73 -1.24 12.76
C ALA A 31 42.57 -1.66 13.67
N PRO A 32 41.67 -0.74 14.10
CA PRO A 32 40.38 -1.12 14.63
C PRO A 32 39.70 -1.96 13.55
N GLN A 33 39.29 -3.17 13.91
CA GLN A 33 38.52 -4.02 13.00
C GLN A 33 37.22 -3.30 12.67
N ILE A 34 37.15 -2.72 11.48
CA ILE A 34 35.89 -2.23 10.92
C ILE A 34 35.13 -3.48 10.49
N PHE A 35 34.21 -3.93 11.35
CA PHE A 35 33.08 -4.75 10.92
C PHE A 35 32.15 -3.84 10.12
N GLY A 36 32.47 -3.63 8.85
CA GLY A 36 31.60 -2.98 7.88
C GLY A 36 30.94 -4.05 7.04
N ALA A 37 29.94 -4.74 7.58
CA ALA A 37 28.90 -5.29 6.73
C ALA A 37 28.07 -4.10 6.26
N GLU A 38 27.80 -3.97 4.96
CA GLU A 38 26.93 -2.91 4.45
C GLU A 38 25.55 -3.07 5.10
N GLU A 39 25.25 -2.24 6.11
CA GLU A 39 23.95 -2.20 6.76
C GLU A 39 22.97 -1.55 5.78
N GLY A 40 22.31 -2.39 4.98
CA GLY A 40 21.21 -1.94 4.13
C GLY A 40 20.12 -1.27 4.97
N GLU A 41 19.56 -0.18 4.46
CA GLU A 41 18.33 0.38 5.02
C GLU A 41 17.12 -0.37 4.47
N TYR A 42 16.26 -0.83 5.38
CA TYR A 42 15.05 -1.57 5.07
C TYR A 42 13.81 -0.83 5.56
N PHE A 43 12.65 -1.23 5.03
CA PHE A 43 11.37 -0.63 5.36
C PHE A 43 10.44 -1.68 5.94
N LEU A 44 9.81 -1.37 7.08
CA LEU A 44 8.78 -2.19 7.69
C LEU A 44 7.52 -1.36 7.89
N LYS A 45 6.39 -1.87 7.40
CA LYS A 45 5.08 -1.30 7.71
C LYS A 45 4.36 -2.14 8.75
N VAL A 46 3.82 -1.48 9.76
CA VAL A 46 3.06 -2.09 10.84
C VAL A 46 1.69 -1.44 10.93
N LEU A 47 0.63 -2.24 11.03
CA LEU A 47 -0.71 -1.74 11.30
C LEU A 47 -0.88 -1.48 12.80
N ILE A 48 -1.34 -0.28 13.11
CA ILE A 48 -1.48 0.24 14.47
C ILE A 48 -2.97 0.48 14.75
N PRO A 49 -3.55 -0.19 15.76
CA PRO A 49 -4.88 0.13 16.24
C PRO A 49 -4.99 1.58 16.67
N SER A 50 -6.15 2.20 16.41
CA SER A 50 -6.37 3.61 16.72
C SER A 50 -6.16 3.94 18.21
N TYR A 51 -6.45 3.00 19.13
CA TYR A 51 -6.25 3.19 20.57
C TYR A 51 -4.76 3.24 20.97
N ALA A 52 -3.89 2.51 20.27
CA ALA A 52 -2.46 2.42 20.59
C ALA A 52 -1.64 3.54 19.93
N ALA A 53 -2.14 4.14 18.85
CA ALA A 53 -1.40 5.17 18.12
C ALA A 53 -1.04 6.38 19.00
N GLY A 54 -1.89 6.75 19.97
CA GLY A 54 -1.64 7.85 20.89
C GLY A 54 -0.44 7.61 21.82
N SER A 55 -0.32 6.40 22.39
CA SER A 55 0.78 6.04 23.29
C SER A 55 2.11 5.84 22.56
N ILE A 56 2.06 5.43 21.28
CA ILE A 56 3.25 5.34 20.42
C ILE A 56 3.80 6.73 20.08
N ILE A 57 2.92 7.69 19.75
CA ILE A 57 3.33 9.07 19.43
C ILE A 57 3.82 9.80 20.69
N GLY A 58 3.10 9.66 21.80
CA GLY A 58 3.38 10.36 23.05
C GLY A 58 2.87 11.81 23.06
N LYS A 59 2.85 12.42 24.25
CA LYS A 59 2.44 13.82 24.41
C LYS A 59 3.40 14.72 23.64
N GLY A 60 2.86 15.52 22.70
CA GLY A 60 3.67 16.40 21.84
C GLY A 60 4.64 15.67 20.90
N GLY A 61 4.48 14.36 20.67
CA GLY A 61 5.38 13.58 19.83
C GLY A 61 6.69 13.15 20.50
N GLN A 62 6.86 13.37 21.80
CA GLN A 62 8.13 13.09 22.50
C GLN A 62 8.54 11.61 22.42
N THR A 63 7.59 10.69 22.59
CA THR A 63 7.88 9.25 22.64
C THR A 63 8.38 8.74 21.29
N ILE A 64 7.72 9.11 20.18
CA ILE A 64 8.17 8.69 18.84
C ILE A 64 9.49 9.35 18.43
N VAL A 65 9.77 10.58 18.86
CA VAL A 65 11.05 11.25 18.62
C VAL A 65 12.18 10.57 19.40
N GLN A 66 11.94 10.24 20.68
CA GLN A 66 12.91 9.52 21.50
C GLN A 66 13.19 8.12 20.93
N LEU A 67 12.16 7.39 20.51
CA LEU A 67 12.31 6.07 19.91
C LEU A 67 13.13 6.11 18.61
N GLN A 68 12.92 7.12 17.76
CA GLN A 68 13.73 7.34 16.56
C GLN A 68 15.20 7.64 16.92
N LYS A 69 15.43 8.43 17.96
CA LYS A 69 16.79 8.76 18.43
C LYS A 69 17.51 7.54 19.01
N GLU A 70 16.83 6.69 19.77
CA GLU A 70 17.41 5.50 20.41
C GLU A 70 17.70 4.38 19.41
N THR A 71 16.83 4.19 18.43
CA THR A 71 16.96 3.10 17.45
C THR A 71 17.70 3.50 16.18
N GLY A 72 17.86 4.80 15.91
CA GLY A 72 18.34 5.32 14.64
C GLY A 72 17.35 5.15 13.48
N ALA A 73 16.16 4.59 13.73
CA ALA A 73 15.12 4.45 12.71
C ALA A 73 14.41 5.77 12.44
N THR A 74 13.90 5.93 11.23
CA THR A 74 12.89 6.95 10.89
C THR A 74 11.50 6.32 11.00
N ILE A 75 10.59 6.95 11.75
CA ILE A 75 9.24 6.42 11.99
C ILE A 75 8.20 7.44 11.54
N LYS A 76 7.29 7.03 10.66
CA LYS A 76 6.19 7.86 10.14
C LYS A 76 4.85 7.15 10.33
N LEU A 77 3.87 7.84 10.92
CA LEU A 77 2.50 7.33 11.07
C LEU A 77 1.56 8.00 10.05
N SER A 78 0.61 7.24 9.49
CA SER A 78 -0.49 7.78 8.69
C SER A 78 -1.31 8.80 9.49
N LYS A 79 -2.00 9.75 8.83
CA LYS A 79 -2.79 10.78 9.53
C LYS A 79 -3.92 10.17 10.38
N SER A 80 -4.44 10.95 11.32
CA SER A 80 -5.67 10.56 12.03
C SER A 80 -6.78 10.31 11.01
N LYS A 81 -7.48 9.18 11.13
CA LYS A 81 -8.52 8.69 10.19
C LYS A 81 -8.03 8.28 8.79
N ASP A 82 -6.71 8.17 8.57
CA ASP A 82 -6.14 7.56 7.36
C ASP A 82 -5.78 6.10 7.67
N PHE A 83 -6.72 5.22 7.36
CA PHE A 83 -6.64 3.80 7.70
C PHE A 83 -6.23 2.96 6.51
N TYR A 84 -5.59 1.82 6.81
CA TYR A 84 -5.35 0.82 5.79
C TYR A 84 -6.68 0.24 5.26
N PRO A 85 -6.83 0.03 3.94
CA PRO A 85 -8.05 -0.48 3.32
C PRO A 85 -8.65 -1.70 4.03
N GLY A 86 -9.96 -1.63 4.32
CA GLY A 86 -10.69 -2.71 5.00
C GLY A 86 -10.38 -2.84 6.51
N THR A 87 -9.71 -1.85 7.11
CA THR A 87 -9.38 -1.85 8.55
C THR A 87 -9.67 -0.49 9.19
N THR A 88 -9.62 -0.45 10.53
CA THR A 88 -9.62 0.77 11.34
C THR A 88 -8.23 1.05 11.94
N GLU A 89 -7.20 0.50 11.30
CA GLU A 89 -5.81 0.55 11.75
C GLU A 89 -5.00 1.55 10.90
N ARG A 90 -4.19 2.37 11.58
CA ARG A 90 -3.26 3.32 10.97
C ARG A 90 -2.01 2.60 10.49
N VAL A 91 -1.32 3.17 9.51
CA VAL A 91 -0.07 2.59 8.98
C VAL A 91 1.13 3.30 9.61
N CYS A 92 1.98 2.53 10.28
CA CYS A 92 3.30 2.96 10.75
C CYS A 92 4.34 2.46 9.76
N LEU A 93 5.10 3.37 9.15
CA LEU A 93 6.28 3.06 8.35
C LEU A 93 7.53 3.30 9.20
N VAL A 94 8.36 2.28 9.28
CA VAL A 94 9.67 2.30 9.94
C VAL A 94 10.72 2.09 8.85
N GLN A 95 11.75 2.93 8.85
CA GLN A 95 12.92 2.83 7.97
C GLN A 95 14.18 2.77 8.83
N GLY A 96 15.08 1.83 8.56
CA GLY A 96 16.35 1.70 9.26
C GLY A 96 16.99 0.33 9.07
N THR A 97 17.97 0.01 9.92
CA THR A 97 18.62 -1.31 9.96
C THR A 97 17.65 -2.39 10.46
N ALA A 98 17.96 -3.66 10.23
CA ALA A 98 17.09 -4.77 10.67
C ALA A 98 16.91 -4.80 12.20
N GLU A 99 17.96 -4.45 12.93
CA GLU A 99 17.98 -4.30 14.38
C GLU A 99 17.02 -3.17 14.80
N ALA A 100 17.09 -2.02 14.11
CA ALA A 100 16.21 -0.89 14.36
C ALA A 100 14.74 -1.23 14.06
N LEU A 101 14.46 -1.93 12.94
CA LEU A 101 13.11 -2.39 12.59
C LEU A 101 12.52 -3.30 13.68
N ASN A 102 13.31 -4.27 14.15
CA ASN A 102 12.89 -5.20 15.21
C ASN A 102 12.68 -4.50 16.56
N ALA A 103 13.56 -3.55 16.92
CA ALA A 103 13.44 -2.78 18.15
C ALA A 103 12.17 -1.91 18.16
N VAL A 104 11.92 -1.17 17.07
CA VAL A 104 10.72 -0.35 16.91
C VAL A 104 9.45 -1.23 16.90
N HIS A 105 9.49 -2.38 16.24
CA HIS A 105 8.36 -3.31 16.25
C HIS A 105 8.04 -3.83 17.66
N SER A 106 9.06 -4.21 18.44
CA SER A 106 8.87 -4.67 19.82
C SER A 106 8.20 -3.60 20.69
N PHE A 107 8.65 -2.35 20.58
CA PHE A 107 8.03 -1.21 21.27
C PHE A 107 6.57 -1.01 20.86
N ILE A 108 6.28 -1.06 19.55
CA ILE A 108 4.91 -0.96 19.03
C ILE A 108 4.03 -2.09 19.58
N ALA A 109 4.53 -3.33 19.57
CA ALA A 109 3.79 -4.49 20.05
C ALA A 109 3.44 -4.39 21.54
N GLU A 110 4.35 -3.82 22.34
CA GLU A 110 4.09 -3.50 23.74
C GLU A 110 2.95 -2.48 23.89
N LYS A 111 2.99 -1.37 23.15
CA LYS A 111 1.93 -0.34 23.18
C LYS A 111 0.59 -0.82 22.64
N VAL A 112 0.58 -1.78 21.71
CA VAL A 112 -0.65 -2.42 21.22
C VAL A 112 -1.27 -3.34 22.26
N ARG A 113 -0.46 -3.94 23.13
CA ARG A 113 -0.90 -4.83 24.22
C ARG A 113 -1.40 -4.08 25.44
N GLU A 114 -0.90 -2.86 25.68
CA GLU A 114 -1.40 -1.95 26.71
C GLU A 114 -2.85 -1.54 26.39
N ILE A 115 -3.83 -2.34 26.83
CA ILE A 115 -5.25 -1.96 26.77
C ILE A 115 -5.46 -0.83 27.78
N PRO A 116 -6.02 0.33 27.38
CA PRO A 116 -6.34 1.40 28.31
C PRO A 116 -7.33 0.91 29.38
N GLN A 117 -6.96 0.99 30.66
CA GLN A 117 -7.83 0.64 31.80
C GLN A 117 -9.15 1.43 31.83
N ALA A 118 -9.25 2.56 31.11
CA ALA A 118 -10.47 3.35 31.00
C ALA A 118 -11.60 2.67 30.20
N MET A 119 -11.33 1.55 29.50
CA MET A 119 -12.31 0.86 28.63
C MET A 119 -12.78 -0.50 29.18
N THR A 120 -12.41 -0.87 30.41
CA THR A 120 -12.90 -2.11 31.06
C THR A 120 -14.26 -1.96 31.76
N LYS A 121 -14.88 -0.77 31.72
CA LYS A 121 -16.27 -0.62 32.16
C LYS A 121 -17.23 -0.93 31.01
N PRO A 122 -18.16 -1.90 31.16
CA PRO A 122 -19.23 -2.10 30.19
C PRO A 122 -20.19 -0.91 30.29
N GLU A 123 -19.98 0.12 29.47
CA GLU A 123 -21.01 1.14 29.27
C GLU A 123 -22.11 0.59 28.36
N VAL A 124 -23.34 0.76 28.81
CA VAL A 124 -24.57 0.28 28.18
C VAL A 124 -24.68 0.88 26.77
N VAL A 125 -24.87 0.01 25.79
CA VAL A 125 -24.78 0.31 24.36
C VAL A 125 -25.92 1.22 23.89
N ASN A 126 -25.58 2.42 23.40
CA ASN A 126 -26.48 3.22 22.55
C ASN A 126 -26.34 2.76 21.08
N ILE A 127 -27.47 2.43 20.45
CA ILE A 127 -27.61 1.58 19.24
C ILE A 127 -27.28 2.30 17.90
N LEU A 128 -26.65 3.48 17.89
CA LEU A 128 -26.53 4.31 16.66
C LEU A 128 -25.11 4.80 16.29
N GLN A 129 -24.06 4.06 16.66
CA GLN A 129 -22.72 4.29 16.09
C GLN A 129 -22.12 2.99 15.53
N PRO A 130 -21.36 3.04 14.41
CA PRO A 130 -20.58 1.89 13.95
C PRO A 130 -19.64 1.48 15.08
N GLN A 131 -19.95 0.35 15.71
CA GLN A 131 -19.20 -0.15 16.84
C GLN A 131 -17.80 -0.55 16.38
N THR A 132 -16.77 0.09 16.91
CA THR A 132 -15.42 -0.48 16.92
C THR A 132 -15.41 -1.62 17.93
N THR A 133 -15.94 -2.79 17.54
CA THR A 133 -15.84 -4.00 18.34
C THR A 133 -14.36 -4.35 18.46
N MET A 134 -13.80 -4.14 19.66
CA MET A 134 -12.43 -4.54 19.96
C MET A 134 -12.36 -6.07 19.91
N ASN A 135 -11.60 -6.62 18.96
CA ASN A 135 -11.28 -8.04 18.96
C ASN A 135 -10.19 -8.27 20.05
N PRO A 136 -10.49 -9.00 21.15
CA PRO A 136 -9.51 -9.26 22.22
C PRO A 136 -8.25 -9.97 21.70
N ASP A 137 -8.35 -10.68 20.58
CA ASP A 137 -7.20 -11.32 19.93
C ASP A 137 -6.20 -10.31 19.36
N ARG A 138 -6.63 -9.07 19.10
CA ARG A 138 -5.76 -8.04 18.49
C ARG A 138 -4.59 -7.65 19.39
N ALA A 139 -4.75 -7.72 20.70
CA ALA A 139 -3.70 -7.40 21.69
C ALA A 139 -2.54 -8.41 21.66
N LYS A 140 -2.78 -9.63 21.17
CA LYS A 140 -1.78 -10.69 20.98
C LYS A 140 -1.26 -10.79 19.53
N GLN A 141 -1.74 -9.90 18.66
CA GLN A 141 -1.41 -9.93 17.24
C GLN A 141 -0.46 -8.79 16.86
N ALA A 142 0.52 -9.11 16.01
CA ALA A 142 1.22 -8.14 15.18
C ALA A 142 0.69 -8.24 13.75
N LYS A 143 0.49 -7.10 13.09
CA LYS A 143 0.05 -7.04 11.70
C LYS A 143 1.05 -6.21 10.91
N LEU A 144 1.75 -6.84 9.99
CA LEU A 144 2.76 -6.24 9.13
C LEU A 144 2.19 -6.07 7.72
N ILE A 145 2.59 -5.03 7.00
CA ILE A 145 2.31 -4.90 5.57
C ILE A 145 3.61 -5.12 4.81
N VAL A 146 3.57 -6.03 3.84
CA VAL A 146 4.73 -6.37 3.02
C VAL A 146 4.37 -6.35 1.53
N PRO A 147 5.30 -6.02 0.64
CA PRO A 147 5.09 -6.15 -0.80
C PRO A 147 4.67 -7.56 -1.22
N ASN A 148 3.98 -7.67 -2.36
CA ASN A 148 3.58 -8.96 -2.91
C ASN A 148 4.78 -9.89 -3.20
N SER A 149 5.93 -9.33 -3.60
CA SER A 149 7.19 -10.06 -3.79
C SER A 149 7.64 -10.70 -2.48
N THR A 150 7.74 -9.90 -1.41
CA THR A 150 8.13 -10.35 -0.07
C THR A 150 7.13 -11.35 0.49
N ALA A 151 5.82 -11.14 0.31
CA ALA A 151 4.80 -12.10 0.68
C ALA A 151 5.01 -13.47 0.00
N GLY A 152 5.45 -13.48 -1.26
CA GLY A 152 5.83 -14.69 -1.98
C GLY A 152 7.00 -15.41 -1.32
N LEU A 153 8.03 -14.69 -0.87
CA LEU A 153 9.19 -15.25 -0.16
C LEU A 153 8.81 -15.79 1.22
N ILE A 154 7.97 -15.07 1.96
CA ILE A 154 7.47 -15.50 3.28
C ILE A 154 6.66 -16.79 3.15
N ILE A 155 5.79 -16.90 2.16
CA ILE A 155 5.02 -18.14 1.91
C ILE A 155 5.97 -19.27 1.50
N GLY A 156 6.86 -19.00 0.54
CA GLY A 156 7.75 -20.00 -0.03
C GLY A 156 7.03 -21.03 -0.92
N LYS A 157 7.80 -21.90 -1.58
CA LYS A 157 7.25 -22.96 -2.45
C LYS A 157 6.35 -23.89 -1.62
N GLY A 158 5.07 -24.00 -1.98
CA GLY A 158 4.10 -24.85 -1.26
C GLY A 158 3.82 -24.44 0.19
N GLY A 159 4.12 -23.20 0.58
CA GLY A 159 3.96 -22.75 1.97
C GLY A 159 5.05 -23.23 2.93
N ALA A 160 6.17 -23.78 2.42
CA ALA A 160 7.22 -24.36 3.25
C ALA A 160 7.88 -23.33 4.18
N THR A 161 8.13 -22.11 3.69
CA THR A 161 8.81 -21.07 4.47
C THR A 161 7.93 -20.57 5.60
N VAL A 162 6.65 -20.27 5.34
CA VAL A 162 5.75 -19.80 6.40
C VAL A 162 5.51 -20.88 7.45
N LYS A 163 5.47 -22.16 7.05
CA LYS A 163 5.41 -23.30 7.99
C LYS A 163 6.64 -23.37 8.87
N ALA A 164 7.84 -23.23 8.30
CA ALA A 164 9.08 -23.21 9.07
C ALA A 164 9.14 -22.01 10.04
N VAL A 165 8.66 -20.83 9.62
CA VAL A 165 8.57 -19.66 10.51
C VAL A 165 7.61 -19.94 11.67
N MET A 166 6.45 -20.53 11.42
CA MET A 166 5.50 -20.90 12.49
C MET A 166 6.09 -21.94 13.44
N GLU A 167 6.76 -22.96 12.91
CA GLU A 167 7.40 -24.03 13.69
C GLU A 167 8.53 -23.51 14.59
N GLN A 168 9.41 -22.68 14.05
CA GLN A 168 10.56 -22.14 14.78
C GLN A 168 10.17 -21.07 15.81
N SER A 169 9.17 -20.25 15.49
CA SER A 169 8.72 -19.18 16.38
C SER A 169 7.70 -19.63 17.41
N GLY A 170 6.93 -20.68 17.12
CA GLY A 170 5.74 -21.07 17.87
C GLY A 170 4.56 -20.10 17.70
N ALA A 171 4.67 -19.09 16.84
CA ALA A 171 3.60 -18.16 16.54
C ALA A 171 2.73 -18.68 15.40
N TRP A 172 1.47 -18.29 15.40
CA TRP A 172 0.59 -18.45 14.25
C TRP A 172 0.82 -17.31 13.25
N VAL A 173 1.11 -17.65 11.99
CA VAL A 173 1.38 -16.66 10.93
C VAL A 173 0.41 -16.87 9.76
N GLN A 174 -0.30 -15.81 9.38
CA GLN A 174 -1.28 -15.85 8.30
C GLN A 174 -1.16 -14.63 7.40
N LEU A 175 -1.14 -14.84 6.08
CA LEU A 175 -1.14 -13.76 5.10
C LEU A 175 -2.56 -13.53 4.58
N SER A 176 -2.99 -12.27 4.46
CA SER A 176 -4.27 -11.90 3.87
C SER A 176 -4.33 -12.32 2.41
N GLN A 177 -5.51 -12.68 1.91
CA GLN A 177 -5.70 -12.82 0.46
C GLN A 177 -5.59 -11.45 -0.21
N LYS A 178 -5.36 -11.42 -1.52
CA LYS A 178 -5.42 -10.16 -2.28
C LYS A 178 -6.87 -9.66 -2.23
N PRO A 179 -7.14 -8.44 -1.75
CA PRO A 179 -8.51 -7.93 -1.72
C PRO A 179 -9.08 -7.91 -3.14
N GLU A 180 -10.26 -8.50 -3.34
CA GLU A 180 -10.97 -8.38 -4.61
C GLU A 180 -11.39 -6.93 -4.84
N GLY A 181 -11.12 -6.39 -6.03
CA GLY A 181 -11.50 -5.02 -6.40
C GLY A 181 -10.50 -3.91 -6.06
N ILE A 182 -9.46 -4.16 -5.25
CA ILE A 182 -8.38 -3.19 -4.94
C ILE A 182 -7.03 -3.81 -5.33
N ASN A 183 -6.40 -3.32 -6.39
CA ASN A 183 -5.09 -3.81 -6.82
C ASN A 183 -3.96 -3.24 -5.95
N LEU A 184 -3.86 -3.70 -4.70
CA LEU A 184 -2.74 -3.39 -3.82
C LEU A 184 -1.53 -4.26 -4.18
N GLN A 185 -0.36 -3.62 -4.30
CA GLN A 185 0.91 -4.30 -4.49
C GLN A 185 1.51 -4.85 -3.18
N GLU A 186 0.72 -4.88 -2.10
CA GLU A 186 1.13 -5.28 -0.76
C GLU A 186 0.04 -6.13 -0.09
N ARG A 187 0.43 -6.90 0.94
CA ARG A 187 -0.44 -7.81 1.70
C ARG A 187 -0.17 -7.68 3.19
N VAL A 188 -1.19 -8.01 3.98
CA VAL A 188 -1.08 -7.99 5.44
C VAL A 188 -0.65 -9.37 5.93
N VAL A 189 0.44 -9.42 6.70
CA VAL A 189 0.88 -10.59 7.46
C VAL A 189 0.42 -10.41 8.90
N THR A 190 -0.42 -11.31 9.39
CA THR A 190 -0.86 -11.37 10.78
C THR A 190 -0.07 -12.44 11.51
N VAL A 191 0.58 -12.04 12.61
CA VAL A 191 1.35 -12.91 13.49
C VAL A 191 0.65 -12.89 14.85
N SER A 192 0.33 -14.04 15.42
CA SER A 192 -0.38 -14.15 16.70
C SER A 192 0.35 -15.13 17.61
N GLY A 193 0.51 -14.78 18.88
CA GLY A 193 1.18 -15.64 19.86
C GLY A 193 1.59 -14.88 21.11
N GLU A 194 2.41 -15.51 21.94
CA GLU A 194 3.06 -14.86 23.07
C GLU A 194 4.13 -13.85 22.60
N PRO A 195 4.49 -12.84 23.41
CA PRO A 195 5.38 -11.75 22.99
C PRO A 195 6.69 -12.21 22.37
N GLU A 196 7.32 -13.24 22.96
CA GLU A 196 8.56 -13.82 22.47
C GLU A 196 8.38 -14.57 21.14
N GLN A 197 7.25 -15.27 20.97
CA GLN A 197 6.91 -15.99 19.74
C GLN A 197 6.69 -15.00 18.59
N VAL A 198 5.93 -13.93 18.86
CA VAL A 198 5.67 -12.86 17.88
C VAL A 198 6.98 -12.18 17.50
N HIS A 199 7.85 -11.86 18.45
CA HIS A 199 9.15 -11.25 18.17
C HIS A 199 10.02 -12.14 17.27
N LYS A 200 10.12 -13.44 17.56
CA LYS A 200 10.86 -14.41 16.73
C LYS A 200 10.29 -14.51 15.31
N ALA A 201 8.97 -14.59 15.17
CA ALA A 201 8.31 -14.64 13.87
C ALA A 201 8.53 -13.36 13.05
N VAL A 202 8.45 -12.19 13.69
CA VAL A 202 8.67 -10.91 13.01
C VAL A 202 10.13 -10.73 12.62
N SER A 203 11.08 -11.14 13.45
CA SER A 203 12.51 -11.14 13.08
C SER A 203 12.77 -12.01 11.84
N ALA A 204 12.18 -13.21 11.76
CA ALA A 204 12.26 -14.04 10.57
C ALA A 204 11.60 -13.41 9.34
N ILE A 205 10.50 -12.66 9.51
CA ILE A 205 9.86 -11.91 8.43
C ILE A 205 10.75 -10.75 7.96
N VAL A 206 11.38 -10.02 8.88
CA VAL A 206 12.34 -8.94 8.56
C VAL A 206 13.50 -9.50 7.74
N GLN A 207 14.03 -10.67 8.08
CA GLN A 207 15.05 -11.34 7.24
C GLN A 207 14.55 -11.58 5.81
N LYS A 208 13.29 -11.99 5.62
CA LYS A 208 12.69 -12.14 4.29
C LYS A 208 12.49 -10.82 3.55
N VAL A 209 12.30 -9.71 4.27
CA VAL A 209 12.31 -8.36 3.69
C VAL A 209 13.71 -8.00 3.20
N GLN A 210 14.77 -8.37 3.94
CA GLN A 210 16.16 -8.11 3.54
C GLN A 210 16.57 -8.91 2.30
N GLU A 211 16.07 -10.15 2.17
CA GLU A 211 16.30 -11.00 1.01
C GLU A 211 15.58 -10.51 -0.26
N ASP A 212 14.63 -9.58 -0.16
CA ASP A 212 13.84 -9.07 -1.27
C ASP A 212 14.39 -7.74 -1.82
N PRO A 213 14.98 -7.72 -3.03
CA PRO A 213 15.43 -6.49 -3.68
C PRO A 213 14.30 -5.49 -3.96
N GLN A 214 13.04 -5.94 -4.00
CA GLN A 214 11.87 -5.10 -4.27
C GLN A 214 11.16 -4.64 -2.98
N SER A 215 11.73 -4.90 -1.80
CA SER A 215 11.14 -4.55 -0.50
C SER A 215 10.83 -3.06 -0.33
N SER A 216 11.64 -2.18 -0.94
CA SER A 216 11.50 -0.71 -0.88
C SER A 216 10.39 -0.15 -1.78
N SER A 217 9.71 -0.97 -2.59
CA SER A 217 8.69 -0.52 -3.55
C SER A 217 7.38 -0.03 -2.89
N CYS A 218 7.15 -0.36 -1.63
CA CYS A 218 5.90 -0.07 -0.92
C CYS A 218 6.11 0.96 0.19
N LEU A 219 6.33 2.24 -0.13
CA LEU A 219 6.51 3.32 0.87
C LEU A 219 5.24 4.09 1.23
N ASN A 220 4.13 3.83 0.53
CA ASN A 220 2.91 4.60 0.73
C ASN A 220 2.29 4.34 2.10
N ILE A 221 2.01 5.39 2.87
CA ILE A 221 1.35 5.33 4.18
C ILE A 221 -0.04 5.99 4.18
N SER A 222 -0.44 6.60 3.06
CA SER A 222 -1.75 7.25 2.91
C SER A 222 -2.61 6.51 1.90
N TYR A 223 -3.78 6.06 2.35
CA TYR A 223 -4.69 5.23 1.56
C TYR A 223 -6.01 5.93 1.29
N ALA A 224 -6.30 7.02 2.01
CA ALA A 224 -7.47 7.87 1.78
C ALA A 224 -7.65 8.26 0.30
N ASN A 225 -6.55 8.58 -0.41
CA ASN A 225 -6.62 8.97 -1.83
C ASN A 225 -6.84 7.77 -2.78
N LYS A 226 -6.32 6.59 -2.46
CA LYS A 226 -6.51 5.39 -3.29
C LYS A 226 -7.91 4.82 -3.11
N LEU A 227 -8.41 4.77 -1.88
CA LEU A 227 -9.79 4.36 -1.58
C LEU A 227 -10.82 5.36 -2.12
N ALA A 228 -10.56 6.66 -2.07
CA ALA A 228 -11.42 7.66 -2.71
C ALA A 228 -11.43 7.50 -4.24
N ALA A 229 -10.29 7.22 -4.87
CA ALA A 229 -10.22 6.94 -6.30
C ALA A 229 -10.88 5.61 -6.71
N GLU A 230 -10.96 4.63 -5.81
CA GLU A 230 -11.56 3.31 -6.05
C GLU A 230 -13.07 3.28 -5.72
N SER A 231 -13.48 3.93 -4.63
CA SER A 231 -14.88 4.08 -4.22
C SER A 231 -15.64 5.13 -5.03
N ALA A 232 -14.94 5.97 -5.79
CA ALA A 232 -15.51 6.83 -6.82
C ALA A 232 -15.56 6.15 -8.21
N LYS A 233 -15.22 4.86 -8.33
CA LYS A 233 -15.41 4.14 -9.59
C LYS A 233 -16.89 3.89 -9.80
N GLU A 234 -17.49 4.68 -10.67
CA GLU A 234 -18.85 4.46 -11.13
C GLU A 234 -18.84 3.29 -12.13
N LEU A 235 -19.89 2.49 -12.10
CA LEU A 235 -20.14 1.43 -13.07
C LEU A 235 -21.35 1.84 -13.89
N VAL A 236 -21.14 2.03 -15.19
CA VAL A 236 -22.19 2.38 -16.16
C VAL A 236 -22.35 1.23 -17.14
N GLU A 237 -23.59 0.78 -17.32
CA GLU A 237 -23.93 -0.25 -18.29
C GLU A 237 -24.75 0.33 -19.43
N ILE A 238 -24.33 0.05 -20.66
CA ILE A 238 -25.01 0.50 -21.87
C ILE A 238 -25.39 -0.74 -22.71
N ALA A 239 -26.64 -0.78 -23.16
CA ALA A 239 -27.12 -1.77 -24.10
C ALA A 239 -26.82 -1.32 -25.54
N VAL A 240 -25.97 -2.07 -26.26
CA VAL A 240 -25.63 -1.76 -27.65
C VAL A 240 -26.08 -2.89 -28.55
N PRO A 241 -26.88 -2.64 -29.61
CA PRO A 241 -27.25 -3.65 -30.60
C PRO A 241 -26.03 -4.38 -31.20
N GLU A 242 -26.10 -5.71 -31.34
CA GLU A 242 -25.00 -6.55 -31.85
C GLU A 242 -24.39 -6.02 -33.15
N ASN A 243 -25.24 -5.54 -34.07
CA ASN A 243 -24.81 -5.03 -35.37
C ASN A 243 -24.00 -3.72 -35.28
N LEU A 244 -24.02 -3.02 -34.15
CA LEU A 244 -23.33 -1.73 -33.92
C LEU A 244 -22.09 -1.86 -33.04
N VAL A 245 -21.92 -2.99 -32.34
CA VAL A 245 -20.73 -3.24 -31.50
C VAL A 245 -19.44 -3.14 -32.30
N GLY A 246 -19.45 -3.57 -33.57
CA GLY A 246 -18.30 -3.44 -34.46
C GLY A 246 -17.81 -2.01 -34.65
N ALA A 247 -18.72 -1.02 -34.58
CA ALA A 247 -18.37 0.41 -34.72
C ALA A 247 -17.70 0.99 -33.47
N ILE A 248 -17.94 0.40 -32.29
CA ILE A 248 -17.30 0.76 -31.02
C ILE A 248 -15.94 0.06 -30.91
N LEU A 249 -15.85 -1.22 -31.29
CA LEU A 249 -14.59 -1.97 -31.28
C LEU A 249 -13.59 -1.40 -32.30
N GLY A 250 -14.06 -1.09 -33.50
CA GLY A 250 -13.19 -0.68 -34.61
C GLY A 250 -12.34 -1.84 -35.16
N LYS A 251 -11.56 -1.56 -36.21
CA LYS A 251 -10.69 -2.56 -36.85
C LYS A 251 -9.62 -3.04 -35.85
N GLY A 252 -9.69 -4.30 -35.46
CA GLY A 252 -8.75 -4.91 -34.50
C GLY A 252 -8.89 -4.39 -33.06
N GLY A 253 -10.02 -3.79 -32.68
CA GLY A 253 -10.22 -3.25 -31.32
C GLY A 253 -9.62 -1.86 -31.07
N LYS A 254 -9.03 -1.22 -32.10
CA LYS A 254 -8.32 0.05 -31.95
C LYS A 254 -9.18 1.19 -31.41
N THR A 255 -10.43 1.30 -31.86
CA THR A 255 -11.34 2.36 -31.40
C THR A 255 -11.72 2.18 -29.93
N LEU A 256 -11.88 0.94 -29.47
CA LEU A 256 -12.09 0.65 -28.05
C LEU A 256 -10.88 1.05 -27.20
N VAL A 257 -9.66 0.75 -27.67
CA VAL A 257 -8.43 1.15 -26.99
C VAL A 257 -8.33 2.66 -26.92
N GLU A 258 -8.56 3.36 -28.03
CA GLU A 258 -8.59 4.82 -28.10
C GLU A 258 -9.62 5.43 -27.14
N TYR A 259 -10.83 4.88 -27.05
CA TYR A 259 -11.84 5.36 -26.09
C TYR A 259 -11.39 5.18 -24.64
N GLN A 260 -10.71 4.09 -24.32
CA GLN A 260 -10.16 3.89 -22.98
C GLN A 260 -9.00 4.84 -22.69
N GLU A 261 -8.14 5.12 -23.67
CA GLU A 261 -7.03 6.07 -23.54
C GLU A 261 -7.49 7.51 -23.39
N LEU A 262 -8.46 7.96 -24.20
CA LEU A 262 -8.98 9.33 -24.17
C LEU A 262 -9.77 9.64 -22.88
N THR A 263 -10.50 8.66 -22.37
CA THR A 263 -11.42 8.86 -21.24
C THR A 263 -10.82 8.46 -19.91
N GLY A 264 -9.78 7.64 -19.90
CA GLY A 264 -9.24 7.00 -18.70
C GLY A 264 -10.19 5.98 -18.06
N ALA A 265 -11.33 5.66 -18.69
CA ALA A 265 -12.25 4.63 -18.25
C ALA A 265 -11.84 3.26 -18.79
N ARG A 266 -12.14 2.19 -18.04
CA ARG A 266 -12.05 0.82 -18.51
C ARG A 266 -13.38 0.42 -19.13
N ILE A 267 -13.34 -0.02 -20.39
CA ILE A 267 -14.53 -0.38 -21.17
C ILE A 267 -14.46 -1.86 -21.53
N GLN A 268 -15.49 -2.62 -21.15
CA GLN A 268 -15.63 -4.04 -21.46
C GLN A 268 -16.92 -4.27 -22.23
N ILE A 269 -16.87 -5.16 -23.22
CA ILE A 269 -18.05 -5.58 -23.99
C ILE A 269 -18.24 -7.07 -23.73
N SER A 270 -19.48 -7.51 -23.49
CA SER A 270 -19.84 -8.93 -23.33
C SER A 270 -19.32 -9.77 -24.51
N LYS A 271 -19.19 -11.10 -24.41
CA LYS A 271 -18.65 -11.91 -25.52
C LYS A 271 -19.63 -11.99 -26.71
N LYS A 272 -19.14 -12.36 -27.90
CA LYS A 272 -20.01 -12.58 -29.07
C LYS A 272 -21.01 -13.69 -28.76
N GLY A 273 -22.30 -13.41 -28.92
CA GLY A 273 -23.39 -14.32 -28.55
C GLY A 273 -23.92 -14.16 -27.12
N GLU A 274 -23.31 -13.29 -26.29
CA GLU A 274 -23.75 -13.02 -24.92
C GLU A 274 -24.60 -11.74 -24.87
N PHE A 275 -25.91 -11.91 -24.91
CA PHE A 275 -26.88 -10.82 -25.00
C PHE A 275 -27.56 -10.52 -23.67
N LEU A 276 -28.07 -9.30 -23.52
CA LEU A 276 -28.97 -8.95 -22.43
C LEU A 276 -30.29 -9.74 -22.55
N PRO A 277 -30.83 -10.30 -21.45
CA PRO A 277 -32.05 -11.11 -21.48
C PRO A 277 -33.20 -10.42 -22.20
N GLY A 278 -33.86 -11.14 -23.12
CA GLY A 278 -34.98 -10.61 -23.91
C GLY A 278 -34.60 -9.66 -25.04
N THR A 279 -33.30 -9.46 -25.33
CA THR A 279 -32.84 -8.58 -26.42
C THR A 279 -31.74 -9.23 -27.25
N ARG A 280 -31.35 -8.59 -28.36
CA ARG A 280 -30.11 -8.90 -29.10
C ARG A 280 -29.01 -7.86 -28.86
N ASN A 281 -29.09 -7.18 -27.72
CA ASN A 281 -28.13 -6.15 -27.34
C ASN A 281 -26.99 -6.77 -26.54
N ARG A 282 -25.78 -6.33 -26.82
CA ARG A 282 -24.58 -6.63 -26.06
C ARG A 282 -24.46 -5.65 -24.91
N ARG A 283 -23.91 -6.12 -23.80
CA ARG A 283 -23.64 -5.30 -22.62
C ARG A 283 -22.29 -4.63 -22.79
N VAL A 284 -22.26 -3.31 -22.71
CA VAL A 284 -21.02 -2.53 -22.59
C VAL A 284 -20.93 -2.02 -21.16
N THR A 285 -19.92 -2.46 -20.43
CA THR A 285 -19.66 -2.09 -19.05
C THR A 285 -18.49 -1.11 -19.01
N ILE A 286 -18.73 0.07 -18.46
CA ILE A 286 -17.75 1.15 -18.30
C ILE A 286 -17.46 1.32 -16.82
N THR A 287 -16.19 1.35 -16.45
CA THR A 287 -15.73 1.50 -15.06
C THR A 287 -14.65 2.58 -14.97
N GLY A 288 -14.81 3.56 -14.07
CA GLY A 288 -13.89 4.69 -13.95
C GLY A 288 -14.45 5.78 -13.03
N SER A 289 -13.76 6.91 -12.89
CA SER A 289 -14.31 8.07 -12.17
C SER A 289 -15.59 8.59 -12.85
N PRO A 290 -16.47 9.36 -12.17
CA PRO A 290 -17.72 9.84 -12.77
C PRO A 290 -17.50 10.66 -14.06
N ALA A 291 -16.40 11.44 -14.11
CA ALA A 291 -16.03 12.17 -15.31
C ALA A 291 -15.56 11.24 -16.44
N ALA A 292 -14.79 10.19 -16.11
CA ALA A 292 -14.29 9.21 -17.07
C ALA A 292 -15.42 8.34 -17.64
N THR A 293 -16.33 7.85 -16.79
CA THR A 293 -17.50 7.06 -17.20
C THR A 293 -18.44 7.89 -18.07
N GLN A 294 -18.71 9.14 -17.70
CA GLN A 294 -19.56 10.04 -18.47
C GLN A 294 -18.94 10.35 -19.84
N ALA A 295 -17.64 10.64 -19.90
CA ALA A 295 -16.93 10.87 -21.16
C ALA A 295 -16.96 9.64 -22.08
N ALA A 296 -16.70 8.44 -21.52
CA ALA A 296 -16.75 7.19 -22.28
C ALA A 296 -18.17 6.85 -22.76
N GLN A 297 -19.17 7.03 -21.91
CA GLN A 297 -20.58 6.87 -22.27
C GLN A 297 -20.95 7.79 -23.44
N TYR A 298 -20.55 9.06 -23.38
CA TYR A 298 -20.82 10.03 -24.44
C TYR A 298 -20.20 9.59 -25.78
N LEU A 299 -18.91 9.24 -25.80
CA LEU A 299 -18.23 8.78 -27.03
C LEU A 299 -18.90 7.54 -27.63
N ILE A 300 -19.25 6.56 -26.79
CA ILE A 300 -19.93 5.34 -27.22
C ILE A 300 -21.31 5.67 -27.80
N SER A 301 -22.13 6.44 -27.08
CA SER A 301 -23.47 6.81 -27.51
C SER A 301 -23.43 7.60 -28.82
N GLN A 302 -22.54 8.59 -28.95
CA GLN A 302 -22.36 9.33 -30.19
C GLN A 302 -22.00 8.41 -31.36
N ARG A 303 -21.07 7.47 -31.14
CA ARG A 303 -20.63 6.54 -32.18
C ARG A 303 -21.77 5.63 -32.64
N VAL A 304 -22.55 5.11 -31.69
CA VAL A 304 -23.71 4.26 -31.94
C VAL A 304 -24.78 5.04 -32.72
N THR A 305 -25.12 6.25 -32.31
CA THR A 305 -26.11 7.10 -33.00
C THR A 305 -25.67 7.46 -34.42
N TYR A 306 -24.39 7.82 -34.60
CA TYR A 306 -23.85 8.12 -35.92
C TYR A 306 -23.94 6.91 -36.86
N GLU A 307 -23.51 5.74 -36.40
CA GLU A 307 -23.54 4.51 -37.21
C GLU A 307 -24.99 4.07 -37.53
N GLN A 308 -25.92 4.25 -36.59
CA GLN A 308 -27.35 4.03 -36.83
C GLN A 308 -27.89 4.95 -37.92
N GLY A 309 -27.54 6.25 -37.87
CA GLY A 309 -27.95 7.23 -38.88
C GLY A 309 -27.39 6.91 -40.27
N VAL A 310 -26.11 6.55 -40.36
CA VAL A 310 -25.48 6.17 -41.64
C VAL A 310 -26.19 4.96 -42.26
N ARG A 311 -26.50 3.93 -41.46
CA ARG A 311 -27.19 2.73 -41.95
C ARG A 311 -28.65 2.96 -42.31
N ALA A 312 -29.34 3.85 -41.59
CA ALA A 312 -30.69 4.26 -41.96
C ALA A 312 -30.71 5.04 -43.28
N SER A 313 -29.67 5.82 -43.57
CA SER A 313 -29.56 6.60 -44.81
C SER A 313 -29.03 5.79 -46.02
N ASN A 314 -28.47 4.60 -45.81
CA ASN A 314 -27.83 3.84 -46.89
C ASN A 314 -28.06 2.31 -46.76
N PRO A 315 -29.26 1.81 -47.10
CA PRO A 315 -29.66 0.42 -46.85
C PRO A 315 -28.98 -0.64 -47.75
N GLN A 316 -28.11 -0.25 -48.70
CA GLN A 316 -27.71 -1.12 -49.82
C GLN A 316 -26.29 -1.73 -49.75
N LYS A 317 -25.63 -1.76 -48.58
CA LYS A 317 -24.39 -2.51 -48.38
C LYS A 317 -24.47 -3.40 -47.15
N VAL A 318 -25.31 -4.42 -47.20
CA VAL A 318 -25.23 -5.57 -46.30
C VAL A 318 -25.33 -6.83 -47.16
N GLY A 319 -24.16 -7.30 -47.59
CA GLY A 319 -23.90 -8.60 -48.20
C GLY A 319 -22.55 -9.06 -47.69
#